data_AF-A0A964QE16-F1
#
_entry.id   AF-A0A964QE16-F1
#
_cell.length_a   1.000
_cell.length_b   1.000
_cell.length_c   1.000
_cell.angle_alpha   90.00
_cell.angle_beta   90.00
_cell.angle_gamma   90.00
#
_symmetry.space_group_name_H-M   'P 1'
#
loop_
_entity.id
_entity.type
_entity.pdbx_description
1 polymer ?
#
loop_
_entity_poly.entity_id
_entity_poly.type
_entity_poly.pdbx_seq_one_letter_code
_entity_poly.pdbx_strand_id
1 'polypeptide(L)'
;MRARSNGARRRATARTPPSARWSPRCGRPRPRICSRSACSAAGGGIATAVHPRSTSAAPSWACSRPARRPRTTSTPIASSSSVGSPMLCSFSSSPPKADGQRDGADPPDPEAGTRNRARSSARSPLGSPTSPVTATADDFPGPPGHGAPRPTAPALVALGADDLAWLDRAIRLGRRGWGRVHPNPMVGCVLVRDGRVLAEGWHREFGGPHAEVDALEQVGGDAAGATAYVSLEPCRHEGKTPACTAALGRAQVARVVYAFADPDVLGGGGGADLRAAGLRVDGPIWGAAAAHRENPAFFHAARSHRPYVAVKLAVSLDGAIAAAPGERTPLTGPEASAAAHRLRAGFNGVLVGGETARVDGPRLTVRSGGVTPRVPPARMALDSRAALPSASPLFAEADGRAVVFVRDDADEAQLERLERAGAEVHALPGAPTGLDLAALLERAAGAGIHSILCEGGGRLVSSLIAQGLADRLYLFTVPRLLGPGAVPAFPGPFPERARQGWTPAFEPERLGSDVLVVYEPRDADVGPSRT
;
A
#
# COMPACT_ATOMS: atom_id res chain seq x y z
N MET A 1 -18.93 -80.50 -17.71
CA MET A 1 -20.06 -80.79 -16.80
C MET A 1 -20.90 -79.51 -16.65
N ARG A 2 -22.18 -79.63 -17.03
CA ARG A 2 -23.39 -78.78 -16.83
C ARG A 2 -23.18 -77.43 -16.09
N ALA A 3 -23.39 -76.26 -16.74
CA ALA A 3 -24.67 -75.60 -17.10
C ALA A 3 -25.24 -74.76 -15.92
N ARG A 4 -25.78 -73.54 -16.05
CA ARG A 4 -26.19 -72.70 -17.20
C ARG A 4 -26.69 -71.33 -16.67
N SER A 5 -26.53 -70.28 -17.52
CA SER A 5 -27.49 -69.18 -17.84
C SER A 5 -27.95 -68.21 -16.73
N ASN A 6 -28.24 -66.92 -16.90
CA ASN A 6 -28.46 -65.93 -17.99
C ASN A 6 -28.30 -64.54 -17.28
N GLY A 7 -28.12 -63.36 -17.87
CA GLY A 7 -28.26 -62.88 -19.23
C GLY A 7 -28.15 -61.33 -19.23
N ALA A 8 -27.84 -60.79 -20.41
CA ALA A 8 -28.18 -59.46 -20.95
C ALA A 8 -27.68 -58.14 -20.31
N ARG A 9 -26.66 -57.57 -20.98
CA ARG A 9 -26.56 -56.21 -21.59
C ARG A 9 -27.43 -55.07 -21.01
N ARG A 10 -26.81 -53.91 -20.73
CA ARG A 10 -26.79 -52.69 -21.58
C ARG A 10 -26.08 -51.49 -20.90
N ARG A 11 -25.51 -50.64 -21.77
CA ARG A 11 -24.79 -49.38 -21.56
C ARG A 11 -25.67 -48.28 -20.91
N ALA A 12 -25.07 -47.31 -20.22
CA ALA A 12 -25.13 -45.88 -20.57
C ALA A 12 -24.64 -44.91 -19.45
N THR A 13 -23.86 -43.93 -19.91
CA THR A 13 -23.85 -42.49 -19.55
C THR A 13 -23.27 -41.96 -18.24
N ALA A 14 -22.46 -40.92 -18.46
CA ALA A 14 -21.88 -39.96 -17.54
C ALA A 14 -22.91 -39.26 -16.64
N ARG A 15 -22.47 -38.90 -15.43
CA ARG A 15 -23.13 -37.93 -14.56
C ARG A 15 -22.11 -37.20 -13.69
N THR A 16 -22.05 -35.88 -13.88
CA THR A 16 -21.45 -34.86 -13.02
C THR A 16 -22.03 -34.92 -11.60
N PRO A 17 -21.26 -34.59 -10.55
CA PRO A 17 -21.81 -34.15 -9.27
C PRO A 17 -21.60 -32.63 -9.03
N PRO A 18 -22.39 -32.02 -8.12
CA PRO A 18 -22.79 -30.62 -8.20
C PRO A 18 -22.05 -29.67 -7.25
N SER A 19 -22.18 -28.38 -7.56
CA SER A 19 -21.80 -27.20 -6.78
C SER A 19 -22.24 -27.24 -5.29
N ALA A 20 -21.30 -27.05 -4.38
CA ALA A 20 -21.58 -26.88 -2.94
C ALA A 20 -21.65 -25.39 -2.57
N ARG A 21 -22.86 -24.93 -2.24
CA ARG A 21 -23.13 -23.67 -1.52
C ARG A 21 -22.64 -23.79 -0.09
N TRP A 22 -21.85 -22.83 0.39
CA TRP A 22 -21.48 -22.69 1.78
C TRP A 22 -22.40 -21.70 2.49
N SER A 23 -23.17 -22.18 3.47
CA SER A 23 -23.89 -21.39 4.47
C SER A 23 -23.13 -21.47 5.80
N PRO A 24 -22.78 -20.37 6.48
CA PRO A 24 -22.19 -20.45 7.81
C PRO A 24 -23.27 -20.35 8.89
N ARG A 25 -23.50 -21.46 9.60
CA ARG A 25 -24.08 -21.45 10.95
C ARG A 25 -22.95 -21.57 11.97
N CYS A 26 -22.68 -20.50 12.72
CA CYS A 26 -21.92 -20.57 13.97
C CYS A 26 -22.76 -19.96 15.08
N GLY A 27 -23.19 -20.82 16.01
CA GLY A 27 -23.92 -20.44 17.22
C GLY A 27 -23.02 -19.76 18.23
N ARG A 28 -23.52 -18.68 18.84
CA ARG A 28 -22.97 -18.05 20.05
C ARG A 28 -23.47 -18.78 21.30
N PRO A 29 -22.67 -18.98 22.36
CA PRO A 29 -23.20 -19.26 23.68
C PRO A 29 -23.57 -17.94 24.39
N ARG A 30 -24.80 -17.87 24.91
CA ARG A 30 -25.26 -16.82 25.85
C ARG A 30 -24.89 -17.19 27.30
N PRO A 31 -24.56 -16.23 28.17
CA PRO A 31 -24.33 -16.48 29.58
C PRO A 31 -25.66 -16.70 30.34
N ARG A 32 -25.70 -17.73 31.19
CA ARG A 32 -26.80 -18.01 32.11
C ARG A 32 -26.61 -17.21 33.40
N ILE A 33 -27.54 -16.30 33.65
CA ILE A 33 -27.89 -15.79 34.98
C ILE A 33 -28.62 -16.92 35.70
N CYS A 34 -28.19 -17.26 36.92
CA CYS A 34 -28.91 -18.18 37.79
C CYS A 34 -29.19 -17.47 39.12
N SER A 35 -30.47 -17.31 39.40
CA SER A 35 -31.05 -16.84 40.64
C SER A 35 -30.93 -17.90 41.74
N ARG A 36 -30.71 -17.46 42.99
CA ARG A 36 -31.17 -18.19 44.18
C ARG A 36 -31.65 -17.20 45.23
N SER A 37 -32.89 -17.39 45.67
CA SER A 37 -33.48 -16.77 46.84
C SER A 37 -33.48 -17.77 48.00
N ALA A 38 -33.22 -17.24 49.20
CA ALA A 38 -33.65 -17.66 50.55
C ALA A 38 -33.32 -19.08 51.05
N CYS A 39 -32.53 -19.17 52.14
CA CYS A 39 -33.07 -19.39 53.49
C CYS A 39 -31.95 -19.51 54.55
N SER A 40 -32.18 -18.81 55.67
CA SER A 40 -31.95 -19.26 57.05
C SER A 40 -30.53 -19.33 57.67
N ALA A 41 -30.33 -18.36 58.57
CA ALA A 41 -30.09 -18.55 60.00
C ALA A 41 -28.69 -18.91 60.56
N ALA A 42 -28.40 -18.15 61.62
CA ALA A 42 -27.63 -18.48 62.81
C ALA A 42 -26.09 -18.42 62.76
N GLY A 43 -25.56 -17.43 63.50
CA GLY A 43 -24.80 -17.76 64.70
C GLY A 43 -23.29 -17.57 64.62
N GLY A 44 -22.84 -16.49 65.28
CA GLY A 44 -21.75 -16.59 66.25
C GLY A 44 -20.30 -16.54 65.76
N GLY A 45 -19.57 -15.54 66.26
CA GLY A 45 -18.32 -15.87 66.94
C GLY A 45 -17.01 -15.30 66.38
N ILE A 46 -16.68 -14.09 66.85
CA ILE A 46 -15.45 -13.78 67.61
C ILE A 46 -14.06 -13.84 66.90
N ALA A 47 -13.42 -12.65 66.94
CA ALA A 47 -11.98 -12.36 67.10
C ALA A 47 -11.04 -12.67 65.90
N THR A 48 -9.99 -11.90 65.59
CA THR A 48 -9.27 -10.81 66.28
C THR A 48 -8.38 -10.10 65.26
N ALA A 49 -8.16 -8.79 65.48
CA ALA A 49 -6.96 -7.95 65.28
C ALA A 49 -5.97 -8.29 64.12
N VAL A 50 -5.43 -7.35 63.33
CA VAL A 50 -4.55 -6.24 63.75
C VAL A 50 -4.43 -5.23 62.59
N HIS A 51 -4.51 -3.94 62.91
CA HIS A 51 -4.10 -2.78 62.10
C HIS A 51 -2.61 -2.46 62.37
N PRO A 52 -1.86 -1.82 61.45
CA PRO A 52 -1.90 -0.35 61.31
C PRO A 52 -1.88 0.11 59.84
N ARG A 53 -2.61 1.17 59.43
CA ARG A 53 -2.21 2.61 59.39
C ARG A 53 -0.76 2.80 58.90
N SER A 54 -0.46 3.63 57.90
CA SER A 54 -0.93 5.01 57.68
C SER A 54 -0.57 5.53 56.27
N THR A 55 -1.43 6.38 55.71
CA THR A 55 -1.16 7.69 55.03
C THR A 55 -0.07 7.79 53.96
N SER A 56 -0.13 8.60 52.91
CA SER A 56 -1.10 9.49 52.26
C SER A 56 -0.30 10.14 51.12
N ALA A 57 -0.92 10.48 50.00
CA ALA A 57 -0.72 11.72 49.22
C ALA A 57 -0.82 11.47 47.71
N ALA A 58 -1.85 12.05 47.11
CA ALA A 58 -1.97 12.31 45.69
C ALA A 58 -1.08 13.50 45.29
N PRO A 59 -0.63 13.60 44.02
CA PRO A 59 -0.19 14.86 43.46
C PRO A 59 -1.21 15.43 42.47
N SER A 60 -1.68 16.63 42.81
CA SER A 60 -2.27 17.62 41.91
C SER A 60 -1.20 18.14 40.93
N TRP A 61 -1.55 18.29 39.66
CA TRP A 61 -0.69 18.94 38.67
C TRP A 61 -1.13 20.39 38.49
N ALA A 62 -0.31 21.30 39.02
CA ALA A 62 -0.43 22.73 38.86
C ALA A 62 0.37 23.22 37.63
N CYS A 63 -0.27 24.11 36.90
CA CYS A 63 0.21 24.79 35.71
C CYS A 63 1.35 25.77 36.06
N SER A 64 2.49 25.68 35.38
CA SER A 64 3.62 26.62 35.55
C SER A 64 4.10 27.13 34.18
N ARG A 65 3.87 28.43 33.94
CA ARG A 65 4.48 29.22 32.85
C ARG A 65 5.99 29.40 33.09
N PRO A 66 6.80 29.56 32.03
CA PRO A 66 8.02 30.35 32.10
C PRO A 66 7.85 31.73 31.47
N ALA A 67 8.62 32.67 32.04
CA ALA A 67 8.56 34.10 31.87
C ALA A 67 9.19 34.63 30.57
N ARG A 68 8.70 35.81 30.17
CA ARG A 68 9.24 36.71 29.14
C ARG A 68 10.62 37.26 29.50
N ARG A 69 11.43 37.57 28.48
CA ARG A 69 12.23 38.82 28.27
C ARG A 69 13.06 38.70 26.96
N PRO A 70 13.54 39.81 26.36
CA PRO A 70 12.80 40.99 25.90
C PRO A 70 13.02 41.25 24.38
N ARG A 71 12.23 42.18 23.84
CA ARG A 71 12.37 42.75 22.49
C ARG A 71 13.60 43.66 22.41
N THR A 72 14.31 43.61 21.28
CA THR A 72 15.07 44.75 20.75
C THR A 72 14.56 45.05 19.33
N THR A 73 13.96 46.22 19.19
CA THR A 73 13.64 46.93 17.94
C THR A 73 14.93 47.50 17.32
N SER A 74 15.07 47.41 15.99
CA SER A 74 15.14 48.50 14.98
C SER A 74 16.52 48.41 14.28
N THR A 75 16.70 48.45 12.97
CA THR A 75 16.01 49.14 11.86
C THR A 75 16.45 48.48 10.52
N PRO A 76 15.75 48.71 9.38
CA PRO A 76 16.05 48.11 8.08
C PRO A 76 16.92 49.03 7.20
N ILE A 77 17.73 48.43 6.32
CA ILE A 77 18.27 49.13 5.14
C ILE A 77 17.97 48.28 3.91
N ALA A 78 17.33 48.93 2.93
CA ALA A 78 16.98 48.39 1.63
C ALA A 78 18.13 48.55 0.62
N SER A 79 18.08 47.66 -0.38
CA SER A 79 18.49 47.83 -1.78
C SER A 79 19.92 48.29 -2.11
N SER A 80 20.65 47.43 -2.83
CA SER A 80 20.99 47.75 -4.23
C SER A 80 21.49 46.51 -4.97
N SER A 81 21.02 46.42 -6.21
CA SER A 81 21.40 45.53 -7.30
C SER A 81 22.81 45.79 -7.82
N SER A 82 23.56 44.76 -8.21
CA SER A 82 24.05 44.55 -9.59
C SER A 82 25.19 43.53 -9.68
N VAL A 83 25.01 42.59 -10.61
CA VAL A 83 25.97 42.10 -11.62
C VAL A 83 27.37 41.68 -11.15
N GLY A 84 27.70 40.38 -11.33
CA GLY A 84 29.09 39.93 -11.41
C GLY A 84 29.32 38.44 -11.12
N SER A 85 29.12 37.58 -12.12
CA SER A 85 29.80 36.29 -12.29
C SER A 85 30.16 36.20 -13.79
N PRO A 86 31.23 35.49 -14.23
CA PRO A 86 31.88 34.38 -13.52
C PRO A 86 33.43 34.39 -13.56
N MET A 87 34.06 33.58 -12.72
CA MET A 87 35.39 33.03 -13.02
C MET A 87 35.39 31.52 -12.81
N LEU A 88 35.60 30.84 -13.92
CA LEU A 88 35.81 29.41 -14.07
C LEU A 88 37.22 29.05 -13.59
N CYS A 89 37.34 28.10 -12.66
CA CYS A 89 38.57 27.36 -12.45
C CYS A 89 38.37 25.94 -12.99
N SER A 90 38.85 25.72 -14.21
CA SER A 90 38.99 24.42 -14.84
C SER A 90 40.21 23.71 -14.26
N PHE A 91 40.02 22.54 -13.64
CA PHE A 91 41.11 21.58 -13.47
C PHE A 91 40.99 20.49 -14.53
N SER A 92 41.98 20.51 -15.42
CA SER A 92 42.29 19.49 -16.42
C SER A 92 42.97 18.31 -15.73
N SER A 93 42.51 17.09 -15.99
CA SER A 93 43.28 15.88 -15.77
C SER A 93 43.18 14.99 -17.02
N SER A 94 44.21 15.08 -17.85
CA SER A 94 44.49 14.10 -18.91
C SER A 94 45.01 12.78 -18.30
N PRO A 95 44.68 11.62 -18.87
CA PRO A 95 45.19 10.33 -18.41
C PRO A 95 46.55 10.01 -19.07
N PRO A 96 47.44 9.24 -18.42
CA PRO A 96 48.62 8.70 -19.09
C PRO A 96 48.30 7.40 -19.85
N LYS A 97 48.77 7.33 -21.11
CA LYS A 97 49.05 6.09 -21.89
C LYS A 97 50.46 5.61 -21.46
N ALA A 98 50.65 4.37 -20.99
CA ALA A 98 50.77 3.09 -21.71
C ALA A 98 52.23 2.72 -22.02
N ASP A 99 52.67 1.59 -21.46
CA ASP A 99 53.72 0.65 -21.88
C ASP A 99 53.45 -0.64 -21.06
N GLY A 100 53.40 -1.89 -21.53
CA GLY A 100 53.58 -2.50 -22.84
C GLY A 100 54.15 -3.92 -22.64
N GLN A 101 53.37 -5.00 -22.86
CA GLN A 101 53.78 -6.37 -23.31
C GLN A 101 52.55 -7.30 -23.24
N ARG A 102 51.91 -7.65 -24.37
CA ARG A 102 52.15 -8.80 -25.28
C ARG A 102 52.01 -10.18 -24.61
N ASP A 103 50.90 -10.83 -24.92
CA ASP A 103 50.68 -12.24 -25.34
C ASP A 103 49.13 -12.36 -25.49
N GLY A 104 48.46 -12.77 -26.56
CA GLY A 104 48.82 -13.61 -27.70
C GLY A 104 47.87 -14.82 -27.72
N ALA A 105 46.63 -14.69 -28.26
CA ALA A 105 45.83 -15.78 -28.83
C ALA A 105 44.46 -15.27 -29.33
N ASP A 106 44.29 -15.19 -30.65
CA ASP A 106 42.99 -15.16 -31.34
C ASP A 106 42.44 -16.59 -31.50
N PRO A 107 41.11 -16.77 -31.68
CA PRO A 107 40.45 -18.06 -31.74
C PRO A 107 40.45 -18.65 -33.16
N PRO A 108 40.23 -19.97 -33.34
CA PRO A 108 39.88 -20.51 -34.64
C PRO A 108 38.36 -20.68 -34.76
N ASP A 109 37.83 -20.16 -35.86
CA ASP A 109 36.73 -20.77 -36.61
C ASP A 109 37.32 -21.10 -38.00
N PRO A 110 36.98 -22.23 -38.64
CA PRO A 110 36.21 -22.07 -39.88
C PRO A 110 35.24 -23.22 -40.24
N GLU A 111 34.11 -22.77 -40.80
CA GLU A 111 33.45 -23.20 -42.04
C GLU A 111 32.92 -24.64 -42.27
N ALA A 112 31.62 -24.69 -42.64
CA ALA A 112 31.09 -25.08 -43.97
C ALA A 112 29.98 -26.16 -44.03
N GLY A 113 28.91 -25.80 -44.77
CA GLY A 113 28.03 -26.70 -45.53
C GLY A 113 26.64 -26.94 -44.93
N THR A 114 25.51 -26.89 -45.62
CA THR A 114 25.20 -26.72 -47.05
C THR A 114 23.67 -26.50 -47.19
N ARG A 115 23.30 -25.55 -48.06
CA ARG A 115 22.15 -25.48 -48.99
C ARG A 115 21.01 -26.52 -48.84
N ASN A 116 19.76 -26.02 -48.82
CA ASN A 116 18.78 -26.46 -49.82
C ASN A 116 17.69 -25.41 -50.15
N ARG A 117 17.34 -25.36 -51.43
CA ARG A 117 16.36 -24.46 -52.08
C ARG A 117 15.10 -25.25 -52.48
N ALA A 118 13.94 -24.59 -52.46
CA ALA A 118 12.82 -24.74 -53.42
C ALA A 118 12.01 -23.41 -53.34
N ARG A 119 11.90 -22.52 -54.35
CA ARG A 119 11.14 -22.52 -55.63
C ARG A 119 9.73 -23.13 -55.47
N SER A 120 8.59 -22.57 -55.89
CA SER A 120 8.16 -21.54 -56.89
C SER A 120 6.63 -21.32 -56.64
N SER A 121 5.90 -20.26 -57.03
CA SER A 121 5.63 -19.66 -58.36
C SER A 121 4.78 -18.37 -58.21
N ALA A 122 5.12 -17.25 -58.89
CA ALA A 122 4.45 -16.63 -60.07
C ALA A 122 3.09 -15.92 -59.80
N ARG A 123 2.99 -14.58 -59.78
CA ARG A 123 2.81 -13.55 -60.87
C ARG A 123 1.35 -13.02 -60.99
N SER A 124 1.10 -11.81 -60.44
CA SER A 124 0.58 -10.53 -61.03
C SER A 124 -0.45 -10.49 -62.20
N PRO A 125 -1.14 -9.34 -62.53
CA PRO A 125 -1.52 -8.12 -61.77
C PRO A 125 -2.85 -7.39 -62.20
N LEU A 126 -3.07 -6.15 -61.68
CA LEU A 126 -3.72 -4.92 -62.24
C LEU A 126 -5.22 -4.61 -62.01
N GLY A 127 -5.49 -3.36 -61.59
CA GLY A 127 -6.78 -2.65 -61.75
C GLY A 127 -7.06 -1.52 -60.73
N SER A 128 -6.75 -0.27 -61.09
CA SER A 128 -6.98 1.00 -60.35
C SER A 128 -8.39 1.62 -60.57
N PRO A 129 -8.80 2.68 -59.82
CA PRO A 129 -10.22 2.98 -59.51
C PRO A 129 -10.83 4.13 -60.32
N THR A 130 -12.17 4.24 -60.31
CA THR A 130 -12.94 5.43 -60.75
C THR A 130 -14.14 5.71 -59.82
N SER A 131 -14.48 6.99 -59.68
CA SER A 131 -15.70 7.58 -59.08
C SER A 131 -16.17 8.70 -60.01
N PRO A 132 -17.29 9.42 -59.75
CA PRO A 132 -18.67 9.00 -59.45
C PRO A 132 -19.69 9.60 -60.46
N VAL A 133 -20.98 9.28 -60.35
CA VAL A 133 -22.07 9.88 -61.16
C VAL A 133 -23.16 10.50 -60.25
N THR A 134 -23.65 11.65 -60.69
CA THR A 134 -24.65 12.60 -60.16
C THR A 134 -26.13 12.21 -60.39
N ALA A 135 -27.06 12.66 -59.52
CA ALA A 135 -28.48 13.01 -59.82
C ALA A 135 -29.14 13.68 -58.56
N THR A 136 -29.40 15.00 -58.54
CA THR A 136 -30.64 15.79 -58.84
C THR A 136 -31.76 15.78 -57.78
N ALA A 137 -32.20 17.00 -57.39
CA ALA A 137 -33.38 17.39 -56.59
C ALA A 137 -34.69 17.33 -57.44
N ASP A 138 -35.95 17.41 -57.00
CA ASP A 138 -36.71 18.05 -55.89
C ASP A 138 -38.07 17.33 -55.71
N ASP A 139 -38.70 17.34 -54.51
CA ASP A 139 -40.10 17.81 -54.27
C ASP A 139 -40.54 17.73 -52.76
N PHE A 140 -41.26 18.77 -52.30
CA PHE A 140 -41.60 19.22 -50.92
C PHE A 140 -42.69 18.40 -50.15
N PRO A 141 -42.95 18.53 -48.81
CA PRO A 141 -43.17 19.80 -48.06
C PRO A 141 -42.59 19.94 -46.63
N GLY A 142 -42.47 21.20 -46.18
CA GLY A 142 -42.02 21.63 -44.83
C GLY A 142 -43.13 21.65 -43.76
N PRO A 143 -42.88 22.27 -42.58
CA PRO A 143 -42.77 21.56 -41.29
C PRO A 143 -43.90 21.89 -40.29
N PRO A 144 -44.00 21.19 -39.15
CA PRO A 144 -44.43 21.82 -37.91
C PRO A 144 -43.23 22.02 -36.97
N GLY A 145 -42.96 23.28 -36.67
CA GLY A 145 -42.00 23.65 -35.64
C GLY A 145 -42.55 23.32 -34.26
N HIS A 146 -41.72 22.67 -33.45
CA HIS A 146 -41.71 22.80 -32.00
C HIS A 146 -40.26 22.59 -31.55
N GLY A 147 -39.49 23.68 -31.54
CA GLY A 147 -38.23 23.76 -30.83
C GLY A 147 -38.50 23.69 -29.33
N ALA A 148 -38.77 22.49 -28.81
CA ALA A 148 -38.58 22.23 -27.40
C ALA A 148 -37.11 22.54 -27.08
N PRO A 149 -36.81 23.37 -26.06
CA PRO A 149 -35.43 23.57 -25.67
C PRO A 149 -34.84 22.21 -25.35
N ARG A 150 -33.81 21.81 -26.12
CA ARG A 150 -32.94 20.69 -25.73
C ARG A 150 -32.60 20.93 -24.26
N PRO A 151 -32.78 19.95 -23.35
CA PRO A 151 -32.34 20.12 -21.98
C PRO A 151 -30.86 20.49 -22.07
N THR A 152 -30.56 21.75 -21.70
CA THR A 152 -29.19 22.22 -21.58
C THR A 152 -28.53 21.25 -20.62
N ALA A 153 -27.47 20.58 -21.10
CA ALA A 153 -26.61 19.81 -20.21
C ALA A 153 -26.38 20.66 -18.96
N PRO A 154 -26.64 20.14 -17.74
CA PRO A 154 -26.55 20.94 -16.54
C PRO A 154 -25.19 21.61 -16.58
N ALA A 155 -25.19 22.94 -16.49
CA ALA A 155 -23.97 23.74 -16.52
C ALA A 155 -23.03 23.10 -15.50
N LEU A 156 -21.94 22.51 -16.00
CA LEU A 156 -20.85 22.04 -15.17
C LEU A 156 -20.38 23.26 -14.39
N VAL A 157 -20.86 23.44 -13.15
CA VAL A 157 -20.28 24.44 -12.27
C VAL A 157 -18.84 23.99 -12.11
N ALA A 158 -17.93 24.72 -12.76
CA ALA A 158 -16.52 24.46 -12.71
C ALA A 158 -16.12 24.32 -11.24
N LEU A 159 -15.32 23.30 -10.93
CA LEU A 159 -14.83 23.06 -9.57
C LEU A 159 -14.11 24.33 -9.08
N GLY A 160 -14.58 24.86 -7.96
CA GLY A 160 -13.95 26.03 -7.34
C GLY A 160 -12.67 25.67 -6.59
N ALA A 161 -11.85 26.67 -6.26
CA ALA A 161 -10.69 26.47 -5.39
C ALA A 161 -11.08 25.85 -4.04
N ASP A 162 -12.24 26.24 -3.50
CA ASP A 162 -12.78 25.69 -2.27
C ASP A 162 -13.13 24.20 -2.41
N ASP A 163 -13.66 23.76 -3.56
CA ASP A 163 -13.97 22.36 -3.82
C ASP A 163 -12.70 21.50 -3.69
N LEU A 164 -11.59 21.97 -4.27
CA LEU A 164 -10.30 21.28 -4.20
C LEU A 164 -9.75 21.27 -2.77
N ALA A 165 -9.88 22.36 -2.03
CA ALA A 165 -9.43 22.46 -0.64
C ALA A 165 -10.21 21.51 0.30
N TRP A 166 -11.53 21.37 0.10
CA TRP A 166 -12.35 20.42 0.85
C TRP A 166 -12.05 18.98 0.49
N LEU A 167 -11.74 18.71 -0.77
CA LEU A 167 -11.38 17.37 -1.23
C LEU A 167 -10.01 16.92 -0.71
N ASP A 168 -9.03 17.83 -0.69
CA ASP A 168 -7.73 17.62 -0.05
C ASP A 168 -7.87 17.45 1.48
N ARG A 169 -8.80 18.18 2.11
CA ARG A 169 -9.16 17.96 3.52
C ARG A 169 -9.76 16.56 3.74
N ALA A 170 -10.63 16.08 2.86
CA ALA A 170 -11.18 14.73 2.91
C ALA A 170 -10.08 13.66 2.76
N ILE A 171 -9.12 13.85 1.85
CA ILE A 171 -7.95 12.96 1.72
C ILE A 171 -7.15 12.90 3.03
N ARG A 172 -6.82 14.06 3.62
CA ARG A 172 -6.10 14.11 4.91
C ARG A 172 -6.85 13.43 6.05
N LEU A 173 -8.18 13.56 6.09
CA LEU A 173 -9.02 12.83 7.06
C LEU A 173 -8.91 11.32 6.84
N GLY A 174 -9.00 10.86 5.59
CA GLY A 174 -8.87 9.44 5.25
C GLY A 174 -7.59 8.80 5.78
N ARG A 175 -6.44 9.52 5.70
CA ARG A 175 -5.13 9.06 6.21
C ARG A 175 -5.13 8.71 7.71
N ARG A 176 -6.14 9.14 8.49
CA ARG A 176 -6.31 8.74 9.90
C ARG A 176 -6.73 7.28 10.07
N GLY A 177 -7.25 6.64 9.03
CA GLY A 177 -7.57 5.21 9.01
C GLY A 177 -6.35 4.28 8.91
N TRP A 178 -5.14 4.83 8.71
CA TRP A 178 -3.90 4.06 8.53
C TRP A 178 -3.71 3.00 9.62
N GLY A 179 -3.49 1.76 9.21
CA GLY A 179 -3.31 0.61 10.10
C GLY A 179 -4.58 0.06 10.77
N ARG A 180 -5.73 0.68 10.55
CA ARG A 180 -7.01 0.28 11.15
C ARG A 180 -8.02 -0.26 10.15
N VAL A 181 -8.00 0.25 8.92
CA VAL A 181 -9.05 -0.02 7.92
C VAL A 181 -8.78 -1.18 6.99
N HIS A 182 -7.51 -1.57 6.78
CA HIS A 182 -7.15 -2.67 5.88
C HIS A 182 -8.00 -3.92 6.16
N PRO A 183 -8.52 -4.65 5.14
CA PRO A 183 -8.27 -4.47 3.70
C PRO A 183 -9.05 -3.33 3.02
N ASN A 184 -9.94 -2.63 3.73
CA ASN A 184 -10.68 -1.51 3.17
C ASN A 184 -9.76 -0.30 2.90
N PRO A 185 -10.15 0.59 1.97
CA PRO A 185 -9.41 1.82 1.71
C PRO A 185 -9.51 2.83 2.86
N MET A 186 -8.52 3.70 2.94
CA MET A 186 -8.58 4.92 3.73
C MET A 186 -9.46 5.93 3.00
N VAL A 187 -10.62 6.24 3.59
CA VAL A 187 -11.59 7.19 3.03
C VAL A 187 -11.90 8.26 4.06
N GLY A 188 -11.98 9.51 3.63
CA GLY A 188 -12.51 10.64 4.41
C GLY A 188 -13.65 11.33 3.69
N CYS A 189 -14.51 11.99 4.45
CA CYS A 189 -15.67 12.74 3.97
C CYS A 189 -15.79 14.06 4.73
N VAL A 190 -16.07 15.16 4.01
CA VAL A 190 -16.40 16.46 4.59
C VAL A 190 -17.76 16.89 4.07
N LEU A 191 -18.69 17.19 4.98
CA LEU A 191 -19.99 17.77 4.64
C LEU A 191 -19.93 19.29 4.78
N VAL A 192 -20.27 20.02 3.72
CA VAL A 192 -20.21 21.49 3.68
C VAL A 192 -21.54 22.07 3.24
N ARG A 193 -21.98 23.14 3.89
CA ARG A 193 -23.15 23.94 3.48
C ARG A 193 -22.81 25.41 3.66
N ASP A 194 -23.12 26.23 2.65
CA ASP A 194 -22.86 27.68 2.66
C ASP A 194 -21.41 28.05 3.02
N GLY A 195 -20.45 27.28 2.48
CA GLY A 195 -19.01 27.45 2.73
C GLY A 195 -18.55 27.03 4.13
N ARG A 196 -19.43 26.46 4.97
CA ARG A 196 -19.12 26.01 6.34
C ARG A 196 -19.12 24.49 6.43
N VAL A 197 -18.12 23.94 7.11
CA VAL A 197 -18.07 22.51 7.44
C VAL A 197 -19.15 22.20 8.48
N LEU A 198 -20.05 21.27 8.15
CA LEU A 198 -21.05 20.72 9.06
C LEU A 198 -20.49 19.56 9.88
N ALA A 199 -19.77 18.64 9.22
CA ALA A 199 -19.17 17.47 9.84
C ALA A 199 -18.01 16.91 9.03
N GLU A 200 -17.19 16.11 9.71
CA GLU A 200 -16.02 15.44 9.15
C GLU A 200 -15.99 13.98 9.57
N GLY A 201 -15.99 13.09 8.59
CA GLY A 201 -15.95 11.65 8.82
C GLY A 201 -14.73 11.00 8.19
N TRP A 202 -14.31 9.86 8.74
CA TRP A 202 -13.36 8.97 8.09
C TRP A 202 -13.63 7.53 8.47
N HIS A 203 -13.27 6.59 7.59
CA HIS A 203 -13.36 5.17 7.93
C HIS A 203 -12.35 4.88 9.05
N ARG A 204 -12.84 4.66 10.27
CA ARG A 204 -11.97 4.56 11.46
C ARG A 204 -11.37 3.18 11.65
N GLU A 205 -12.12 2.14 11.31
CA GLU A 205 -11.74 0.76 11.55
C GLU A 205 -12.52 -0.19 10.63
N PHE A 206 -11.85 -1.26 10.18
CA PHE A 206 -12.46 -2.28 9.32
C PHE A 206 -13.77 -2.84 9.90
N GLY A 207 -14.84 -2.80 9.09
CA GLY A 207 -16.17 -3.26 9.49
C GLY A 207 -16.99 -2.24 10.28
N GLY A 208 -16.41 -1.09 10.63
CA GLY A 208 -17.14 0.08 11.13
C GLY A 208 -17.76 0.92 10.00
N PRO A 209 -18.42 2.05 10.34
CA PRO A 209 -19.02 2.93 9.34
C PRO A 209 -17.97 3.47 8.36
N HIS A 210 -18.40 3.64 7.11
CA HIS A 210 -17.62 4.33 6.08
C HIS A 210 -17.60 5.84 6.37
N ALA A 211 -16.71 6.57 5.69
CA ALA A 211 -16.46 7.98 5.98
C ALA A 211 -17.71 8.85 5.82
N GLU A 212 -18.52 8.56 4.81
CA GLU A 212 -19.76 9.27 4.51
C GLU A 212 -20.78 9.05 5.62
N VAL A 213 -20.93 7.81 6.06
CA VAL A 213 -21.84 7.46 7.17
C VAL A 213 -21.36 8.11 8.48
N ASP A 214 -20.06 8.04 8.78
CA ASP A 214 -19.47 8.66 9.96
C ASP A 214 -19.67 10.19 9.99
N ALA A 215 -19.59 10.86 8.83
CA ALA A 215 -19.88 12.30 8.74
C ALA A 215 -21.38 12.58 8.92
N LEU A 216 -22.26 11.78 8.31
CA LEU A 216 -23.71 11.94 8.38
C LEU A 216 -24.26 11.72 9.80
N GLU A 217 -23.73 10.74 10.53
CA GLU A 217 -24.14 10.46 11.91
C GLU A 217 -23.92 11.67 12.84
N GLN A 218 -22.87 12.46 12.61
CA GLN A 218 -22.56 13.66 13.40
C GLN A 218 -23.57 14.81 13.20
N VAL A 219 -24.33 14.80 12.10
CA VAL A 219 -25.41 15.75 11.82
C VAL A 219 -26.80 15.13 11.99
N GLY A 220 -26.89 13.98 12.68
CA GLY A 220 -28.16 13.28 12.90
C GLY A 220 -28.76 12.65 11.64
N GLY A 221 -27.96 12.44 10.59
CA GLY A 221 -28.39 11.85 9.33
C GLY A 221 -29.06 12.83 8.35
N ASP A 222 -29.30 14.08 8.75
CA ASP A 222 -29.83 15.13 7.88
C ASP A 222 -28.70 16.05 7.39
N ALA A 223 -28.43 15.97 6.08
CA ALA A 223 -27.49 16.84 5.39
C ALA A 223 -28.15 17.57 4.22
N ALA A 224 -29.46 17.84 4.30
CA ALA A 224 -30.25 18.43 3.21
C ALA A 224 -29.62 19.70 2.63
N GLY A 225 -29.34 19.70 1.32
CA GLY A 225 -28.72 20.88 0.67
C GLY A 225 -27.21 21.02 0.85
N ALA A 226 -26.54 20.15 1.60
CA ALA A 226 -25.08 20.14 1.73
C ALA A 226 -24.39 19.54 0.50
N THR A 227 -23.10 19.85 0.34
CA THR A 227 -22.17 19.13 -0.55
C THR A 227 -21.33 18.15 0.26
N ALA A 228 -21.24 16.91 -0.18
CA ALA A 228 -20.35 15.89 0.37
C ALA A 228 -19.05 15.80 -0.45
N TYR A 229 -17.90 16.08 0.15
CA TYR A 229 -16.58 15.90 -0.45
C TYR A 229 -15.97 14.60 0.06
N VAL A 230 -15.76 13.63 -0.83
CA VAL A 230 -15.34 12.26 -0.46
C VAL A 230 -14.02 11.91 -1.12
N SER A 231 -13.07 11.35 -0.37
CA SER A 231 -11.75 11.02 -0.93
C SER A 231 -11.74 9.81 -1.86
N LEU A 232 -12.83 9.05 -1.96
CA LEU A 232 -13.01 7.91 -2.86
C LEU A 232 -14.46 7.91 -3.34
N GLU A 233 -14.73 7.31 -4.49
CA GLU A 233 -16.09 7.12 -4.99
C GLU A 233 -16.97 6.42 -3.93
N PRO A 234 -18.17 6.94 -3.63
CA PRO A 234 -19.06 6.31 -2.64
C PRO A 234 -19.47 4.89 -3.05
N CYS A 235 -19.39 3.94 -2.12
CA CYS A 235 -19.71 2.54 -2.43
C CYS A 235 -21.21 2.34 -2.70
N ARG A 236 -21.52 1.47 -3.67
CA ARG A 236 -22.89 1.11 -4.07
C ARG A 236 -23.38 -0.23 -3.51
N HIS A 237 -22.47 -1.10 -3.07
CA HIS A 237 -22.83 -2.45 -2.60
C HIS A 237 -23.21 -2.45 -1.13
N GLU A 238 -24.10 -3.38 -0.76
CA GLU A 238 -24.41 -3.70 0.62
C GLU A 238 -23.45 -4.79 1.11
N GLY A 239 -22.53 -4.40 1.99
CA GLY A 239 -21.55 -5.30 2.60
C GLY A 239 -21.90 -5.57 4.06
N LYS A 240 -20.93 -5.32 4.95
CA LYS A 240 -21.16 -5.32 6.41
C LYS A 240 -21.98 -4.11 6.87
N THR A 241 -21.96 -3.06 6.07
CA THR A 241 -22.71 -1.81 6.26
C THR A 241 -23.58 -1.55 5.02
N PRO A 242 -24.70 -0.82 5.16
CA PRO A 242 -25.48 -0.35 4.01
C PRO A 242 -24.64 0.50 3.04
N ALA A 243 -25.07 0.58 1.78
CA ALA A 243 -24.38 1.36 0.75
C ALA A 243 -24.33 2.86 1.08
N CYS A 244 -23.19 3.49 0.80
CA CYS A 244 -22.98 4.92 1.04
C CYS A 244 -23.82 5.78 0.10
N THR A 245 -24.02 5.33 -1.14
CA THR A 245 -24.92 5.99 -2.09
C THR A 245 -26.34 6.15 -1.54
N ALA A 246 -26.87 5.09 -0.92
CA ALA A 246 -28.19 5.11 -0.29
C ALA A 246 -28.24 6.02 0.94
N ALA A 247 -27.17 6.08 1.73
CA ALA A 247 -27.07 6.97 2.89
C ALA A 247 -27.06 8.45 2.47
N LEU A 248 -26.25 8.81 1.47
CA LEU A 248 -26.19 10.17 0.91
C LEU A 248 -27.53 10.59 0.31
N GLY A 249 -28.20 9.69 -0.41
CA GLY A 249 -29.53 9.95 -0.96
C GLY A 249 -30.58 10.20 0.13
N ARG A 250 -30.62 9.37 1.18
CA ARG A 250 -31.53 9.58 2.32
C ARG A 250 -31.27 10.89 3.07
N ALA A 251 -30.01 11.28 3.18
CA ALA A 251 -29.61 12.55 3.81
C ALA A 251 -29.88 13.79 2.95
N GLN A 252 -30.40 13.61 1.73
CA GLN A 252 -30.77 14.68 0.80
C GLN A 252 -29.62 15.66 0.50
N VAL A 253 -28.38 15.16 0.41
CA VAL A 253 -27.25 15.99 -0.02
C VAL A 253 -27.53 16.53 -1.43
N ALA A 254 -27.25 17.81 -1.66
CA ALA A 254 -27.50 18.43 -2.96
C ALA A 254 -26.44 18.06 -4.00
N ARG A 255 -25.21 17.78 -3.53
CA ARG A 255 -24.05 17.54 -4.39
C ARG A 255 -23.07 16.57 -3.74
N VAL A 256 -22.44 15.74 -4.55
CA VAL A 256 -21.31 14.90 -4.15
C VAL A 256 -20.11 15.22 -5.04
N VAL A 257 -18.94 15.43 -4.44
CA VAL A 257 -17.68 15.64 -5.13
C VAL A 257 -16.70 14.58 -4.65
N TYR A 258 -16.09 13.79 -5.54
CA TYR A 258 -15.17 12.73 -5.12
C TYR A 258 -13.83 12.70 -5.85
N ALA A 259 -12.78 12.43 -5.09
CA ALA A 259 -11.38 12.54 -5.50
C ALA A 259 -10.98 11.49 -6.53
N PHE A 260 -11.18 10.22 -6.19
CA PHE A 260 -10.69 9.09 -6.95
C PHE A 260 -11.82 8.11 -7.26
N ALA A 261 -11.75 7.45 -8.42
CA ALA A 261 -12.66 6.34 -8.72
C ALA A 261 -12.33 5.13 -7.86
N ASP A 262 -13.35 4.35 -7.49
CA ASP A 262 -13.13 3.05 -6.84
C ASP A 262 -12.68 2.04 -7.92
N PRO A 263 -11.52 1.38 -7.78
CA PRO A 263 -11.04 0.42 -8.76
C PRO A 263 -11.77 -0.92 -8.67
N ASP A 264 -12.55 -1.18 -7.62
CA ASP A 264 -13.31 -2.40 -7.46
C ASP A 264 -14.50 -2.45 -8.44
N VAL A 265 -14.61 -3.57 -9.17
CA VAL A 265 -15.71 -3.82 -10.10
C VAL A 265 -17.06 -3.92 -9.37
N LEU A 266 -17.07 -4.37 -8.11
CA LEU A 266 -18.28 -4.48 -7.28
C LEU A 266 -18.54 -3.21 -6.45
N GLY A 267 -17.47 -2.52 -6.04
CA GLY A 267 -17.48 -1.26 -5.27
C GLY A 267 -17.83 -0.02 -6.07
N GLY A 268 -17.27 0.09 -7.28
CA GLY A 268 -17.37 1.25 -8.15
C GLY A 268 -18.69 1.40 -8.88
N GLY A 269 -18.90 2.57 -9.48
CA GLY A 269 -20.14 2.95 -10.16
C GLY A 269 -21.16 3.66 -9.27
N GLY A 270 -20.85 3.87 -7.99
CA GLY A 270 -21.73 4.61 -7.08
C GLY A 270 -21.93 6.07 -7.50
N GLY A 271 -20.93 6.69 -8.14
CA GLY A 271 -21.07 8.02 -8.74
C GLY A 271 -22.11 8.04 -9.87
N ALA A 272 -22.22 6.97 -10.66
CA ALA A 272 -23.24 6.84 -11.70
C ALA A 272 -24.63 6.60 -11.09
N ASP A 273 -24.75 5.76 -10.07
CA ASP A 273 -26.00 5.51 -9.36
C ASP A 273 -26.56 6.79 -8.72
N LEU A 274 -25.70 7.60 -8.09
CA LEU A 274 -26.10 8.89 -7.51
C LEU A 274 -26.61 9.87 -8.58
N ARG A 275 -25.95 9.91 -9.76
CA ARG A 275 -26.43 10.73 -10.89
C ARG A 275 -27.79 10.24 -11.41
N ALA A 276 -27.97 8.93 -11.53
CA ALA A 276 -29.24 8.33 -11.95
C ALA A 276 -30.38 8.62 -10.95
N ALA A 277 -30.05 8.74 -9.66
CA ALA A 277 -30.97 9.16 -8.61
C ALA A 277 -31.22 10.70 -8.58
N GLY A 278 -30.65 11.46 -9.51
CA GLY A 278 -30.87 12.91 -9.64
C GLY A 278 -29.95 13.79 -8.81
N LEU A 279 -28.95 13.21 -8.11
CA LEU A 279 -27.97 14.02 -7.37
C LEU A 279 -26.93 14.61 -8.32
N ARG A 280 -26.47 15.82 -8.01
CA ARG A 280 -25.33 16.41 -8.72
C ARG A 280 -24.04 15.74 -8.27
N VAL A 281 -23.27 15.17 -9.20
CA VAL A 281 -22.03 14.45 -8.87
C VAL A 281 -20.86 14.88 -9.77
N ASP A 282 -19.81 15.41 -9.16
CA ASP A 282 -18.55 15.75 -9.82
C ASP A 282 -17.43 14.80 -9.36
N GLY A 283 -16.85 14.04 -10.28
CA GLY A 283 -15.84 13.04 -9.96
C GLY A 283 -15.73 11.93 -11.01
N PRO A 284 -14.59 11.22 -11.07
CA PRO A 284 -13.38 11.43 -10.25
C PRO A 284 -12.64 12.73 -10.63
N ILE A 285 -12.03 13.41 -9.65
CA ILE A 285 -11.28 14.67 -9.87
C ILE A 285 -9.82 14.41 -10.27
N TRP A 286 -9.16 13.46 -9.60
CA TRP A 286 -7.77 13.13 -9.85
C TRP A 286 -7.61 11.75 -10.46
N GLY A 287 -6.53 11.57 -11.23
CA GLY A 287 -6.23 10.34 -11.95
C GLY A 287 -5.73 9.19 -11.07
N ALA A 288 -5.64 7.99 -11.67
CA ALA A 288 -5.28 6.75 -11.00
C ALA A 288 -3.92 6.79 -10.29
N ALA A 289 -2.92 7.50 -10.83
CA ALA A 289 -1.61 7.63 -10.19
C ALA A 289 -1.69 8.35 -8.83
N ALA A 290 -2.50 9.40 -8.72
CA ALA A 290 -2.73 10.09 -7.44
C ALA A 290 -3.54 9.22 -6.46
N ALA A 291 -4.50 8.45 -6.98
CA ALA A 291 -5.27 7.51 -6.18
C ALA A 291 -4.37 6.42 -5.55
N HIS A 292 -3.47 5.87 -6.36
CA HIS A 292 -2.47 4.90 -5.91
C HIS A 292 -1.53 5.49 -4.86
N ARG A 293 -1.12 6.76 -5.01
CA ARG A 293 -0.31 7.45 -4.00
C ARG A 293 -0.96 7.48 -2.62
N GLU A 294 -2.24 7.83 -2.57
CA GLU A 294 -3.00 7.97 -1.32
C GLU A 294 -3.39 6.63 -0.68
N ASN A 295 -3.74 5.63 -1.49
CA ASN A 295 -4.23 4.33 -1.03
C ASN A 295 -3.46 3.16 -1.70
N PRO A 296 -2.14 3.05 -1.49
CA PRO A 296 -1.28 2.23 -2.34
C PRO A 296 -1.63 0.74 -2.32
N ALA A 297 -1.73 0.12 -1.15
CA ALA A 297 -2.02 -1.30 -1.05
C ALA A 297 -3.40 -1.66 -1.60
N PHE A 298 -4.41 -0.80 -1.39
CA PHE A 298 -5.77 -1.00 -1.90
C PHE A 298 -5.81 -0.94 -3.44
N PHE A 299 -5.25 0.11 -4.04
CA PHE A 299 -5.17 0.24 -5.49
C PHE A 299 -4.20 -0.77 -6.13
N HIS A 300 -3.17 -1.22 -5.42
CA HIS A 300 -2.28 -2.28 -5.88
C HIS A 300 -3.05 -3.60 -6.02
N ALA A 301 -3.81 -3.99 -4.98
CA ALA A 301 -4.55 -5.24 -4.95
C ALA A 301 -5.58 -5.35 -6.08
N ALA A 302 -6.16 -4.22 -6.51
CA ALA A 302 -7.09 -4.19 -7.63
C ALA A 302 -6.41 -4.44 -9.01
N ARG A 303 -5.10 -4.20 -9.13
CA ARG A 303 -4.34 -4.28 -10.39
C ARG A 303 -3.37 -5.46 -10.46
N SER A 304 -3.10 -6.09 -9.32
CA SER A 304 -1.97 -6.99 -9.14
C SER A 304 -2.38 -8.20 -8.30
N HIS A 305 -1.85 -9.36 -8.65
CA HIS A 305 -2.02 -10.59 -7.89
C HIS A 305 -0.91 -10.82 -6.86
N ARG A 306 0.13 -9.98 -6.84
CA ARG A 306 1.19 -10.03 -5.82
C ARG A 306 0.95 -9.01 -4.70
N PRO A 307 1.54 -9.21 -3.51
CA PRO A 307 1.51 -8.22 -2.45
C PRO A 307 2.15 -6.91 -2.89
N TYR A 308 1.64 -5.82 -2.35
CA TYR A 308 2.27 -4.50 -2.44
C TYR A 308 3.54 -4.47 -1.59
N VAL A 309 4.67 -4.08 -2.15
CA VAL A 309 5.97 -4.08 -1.47
C VAL A 309 6.50 -2.66 -1.38
N ALA A 310 6.62 -2.15 -0.15
CA ALA A 310 7.37 -0.94 0.11
C ALA A 310 8.71 -1.28 0.74
N VAL A 311 9.76 -0.59 0.32
CA VAL A 311 11.07 -0.62 0.97
C VAL A 311 11.18 0.57 1.91
N LYS A 312 11.72 0.35 3.11
CA LYS A 312 12.17 1.41 4.01
C LYS A 312 13.66 1.27 4.26
N LEU A 313 14.40 2.36 4.07
CA LEU A 313 15.81 2.45 4.40
C LEU A 313 16.09 3.70 5.22
N ALA A 314 17.05 3.59 6.14
CA ALA A 314 17.68 4.75 6.76
C ALA A 314 19.12 4.80 6.28
N VAL A 315 19.55 5.94 5.77
CA VAL A 315 20.86 6.14 5.16
C VAL A 315 21.56 7.34 5.78
N SER A 316 22.87 7.24 5.94
CA SER A 316 23.76 8.37 6.21
C SER A 316 23.88 9.28 4.98
N LEU A 317 24.49 10.45 5.14
CA LEU A 317 24.73 11.42 4.05
C LEU A 317 25.61 10.86 2.94
N ASP A 318 26.52 9.94 3.28
CA ASP A 318 27.37 9.19 2.35
C ASP A 318 26.71 7.89 1.83
N GLY A 319 25.40 7.72 2.05
CA GLY A 319 24.60 6.66 1.42
C GLY A 319 24.78 5.27 2.03
N ALA A 320 25.18 5.18 3.30
CA ALA A 320 25.42 3.92 4.00
C ALA A 320 24.33 3.58 5.02
N ILE A 321 24.13 2.28 5.26
CA ILE A 321 23.13 1.72 6.19
C ILE A 321 23.75 1.17 7.48
N ALA A 322 25.08 0.94 7.49
CA ALA A 322 25.83 0.49 8.65
C ALA A 322 27.29 0.95 8.57
N ALA A 323 27.94 1.13 9.73
CA ALA A 323 29.33 1.56 9.82
C ALA A 323 30.32 0.50 9.29
N ALA A 324 29.98 -0.79 9.45
CA ALA A 324 30.73 -1.92 8.91
C ALA A 324 29.82 -3.15 8.69
N PRO A 325 30.21 -4.11 7.84
CA PRO A 325 29.49 -5.39 7.72
C PRO A 325 29.37 -6.12 9.05
N GLY A 326 28.18 -6.63 9.38
CA GLY A 326 27.93 -7.36 10.63
C GLY A 326 27.80 -6.47 11.87
N GLU A 327 27.87 -5.14 11.74
CA GLU A 327 27.73 -4.20 12.84
C GLU A 327 26.35 -3.55 12.88
N ARG A 328 25.67 -3.66 14.04
CA ARG A 328 24.42 -2.97 14.30
C ARG A 328 24.66 -1.46 14.44
N THR A 329 24.15 -0.68 13.49
CA THR A 329 24.33 0.78 13.47
C THR A 329 22.98 1.51 13.55
N PRO A 330 22.56 2.01 14.73
CA PRO A 330 21.38 2.86 14.84
C PRO A 330 21.63 4.20 14.15
N LEU A 331 20.86 4.49 13.09
CA LEU A 331 20.98 5.73 12.31
C LEU A 331 19.95 6.78 12.73
N THR A 332 18.66 6.45 12.65
CA THR A 332 17.55 7.40 12.79
C THR A 332 17.36 7.93 14.21
N GLY A 333 16.99 9.21 14.32
CA GLY A 333 16.51 9.85 15.54
C GLY A 333 15.11 9.36 15.98
N PRO A 334 14.60 9.85 17.12
CA PRO A 334 13.36 9.38 17.73
C PRO A 334 12.12 9.66 16.86
N GLU A 335 12.04 10.80 16.18
CA GLU A 335 10.91 11.15 15.29
C GLU A 335 10.87 10.24 14.05
N ALA A 336 12.02 10.01 13.41
CA ALA A 336 12.15 9.07 12.30
C ALA A 336 11.87 7.62 12.73
N SER A 337 12.28 7.24 13.93
CA SER A 337 11.94 5.94 14.52
C SER A 337 10.43 5.80 14.74
N ALA A 338 9.77 6.83 15.28
CA ALA A 338 8.32 6.85 15.46
C ALA A 338 7.57 6.79 14.11
N ALA A 339 8.06 7.49 13.09
CA ALA A 339 7.52 7.40 11.74
C ALA A 339 7.68 6.01 11.13
N ALA A 340 8.84 5.35 11.29
CA ALA A 340 9.03 3.97 10.85
C ALA A 340 8.07 2.99 11.55
N HIS A 341 7.82 3.19 12.84
CA HIS A 341 6.82 2.42 13.57
C HIS A 341 5.39 2.66 13.08
N ARG A 342 5.05 3.91 12.75
CA ARG A 342 3.77 4.23 12.11
C ARG A 342 3.64 3.56 10.74
N LEU A 343 4.72 3.50 9.94
CA LEU A 343 4.72 2.77 8.67
C LEU A 343 4.37 1.30 8.90
N ARG A 344 5.06 0.59 9.80
CA ARG A 344 4.79 -0.82 10.12
C ARG A 344 3.31 -1.09 10.42
N ALA A 345 2.63 -0.16 11.09
CA ALA A 345 1.22 -0.32 11.45
C ALA A 345 0.28 -0.45 10.23
N GLY A 346 0.68 0.04 9.06
CA GLY A 346 -0.14 0.00 7.84
C GLY A 346 0.09 -1.20 6.93
N PHE A 347 1.03 -2.08 7.25
CA PHE A 347 1.37 -3.25 6.43
C PHE A 347 0.94 -4.55 7.09
N ASN A 348 0.70 -5.59 6.30
CA ASN A 348 0.36 -6.93 6.81
C ASN A 348 1.61 -7.72 7.21
N GLY A 349 2.78 -7.37 6.69
CA GLY A 349 4.04 -8.00 7.03
C GLY A 349 5.21 -7.00 7.02
N VAL A 350 6.21 -7.26 7.86
CA VAL A 350 7.49 -6.54 7.87
C VAL A 350 8.59 -7.55 7.59
N LEU A 351 9.33 -7.35 6.50
CA LEU A 351 10.34 -8.29 5.99
C LEU A 351 11.76 -7.76 6.21
N VAL A 352 12.63 -8.63 6.70
CA VAL A 352 14.08 -8.40 6.75
C VAL A 352 14.85 -9.57 6.15
N GLY A 353 16.12 -9.36 5.80
CA GLY A 353 17.04 -10.45 5.47
C GLY A 353 17.52 -11.18 6.72
N GLY A 354 17.91 -12.45 6.59
CA GLY A 354 18.41 -13.27 7.71
C GLY A 354 19.63 -12.67 8.39
N GLU A 355 20.51 -11.97 7.65
CA GLU A 355 21.65 -11.24 8.23
C GLU A 355 21.18 -10.11 9.15
N THR A 356 20.27 -9.24 8.68
CA THR A 356 19.65 -8.19 9.50
C THR A 356 18.99 -8.78 10.74
N ALA A 357 18.25 -9.89 10.58
CA ALA A 357 17.61 -10.56 11.71
C ALA A 357 18.60 -11.09 12.76
N ARG A 358 19.77 -11.58 12.33
CA ARG A 358 20.84 -12.06 13.24
C ARG A 358 21.65 -10.94 13.88
N VAL A 359 22.04 -9.93 13.10
CA VAL A 359 22.90 -8.82 13.55
C VAL A 359 22.14 -7.86 14.45
N ASP A 360 20.94 -7.46 14.05
CA ASP A 360 20.19 -6.41 14.76
C ASP A 360 19.23 -6.97 15.82
N GLY A 361 18.89 -8.26 15.76
CA GLY A 361 17.89 -8.89 16.61
C GLY A 361 16.56 -8.12 16.67
N PRO A 362 15.95 -7.71 15.54
CA PRO A 362 14.78 -6.87 15.57
C PRO A 362 13.54 -7.67 16.00
N ARG A 363 12.62 -7.01 16.72
CA ARG A 363 11.30 -7.59 17.03
C ARG A 363 10.28 -7.41 15.91
N LEU A 364 10.50 -6.43 15.03
CA LEU A 364 9.60 -6.03 13.93
C LEU A 364 8.16 -5.67 14.33
N THR A 365 7.89 -5.45 15.62
CA THR A 365 6.58 -5.01 16.14
C THR A 365 6.36 -3.48 16.05
N VAL A 366 5.09 -3.05 16.21
CA VAL A 366 4.69 -1.65 16.35
C VAL A 366 4.64 -1.28 17.83
N ARG A 367 5.40 -0.26 18.24
CA ARG A 367 5.61 0.07 19.67
C ARG A 367 5.59 1.56 19.98
N SER A 368 5.57 2.39 18.95
CA SER A 368 5.55 3.84 19.02
C SER A 368 4.86 4.38 17.76
N GLY A 369 4.84 5.71 17.57
CA GLY A 369 4.27 6.32 16.37
C GLY A 369 2.75 6.62 16.45
N GLY A 370 2.14 6.46 17.62
CA GLY A 370 0.76 6.91 17.89
C GLY A 370 -0.34 6.12 17.17
N VAL A 371 0.00 4.99 16.53
CA VAL A 371 -0.96 4.14 15.82
C VAL A 371 -0.80 2.70 16.31
N THR A 372 -1.88 2.14 16.84
CA THR A 372 -1.97 0.70 17.13
C THR A 372 -2.62 0.01 15.93
N PRO A 373 -1.93 -0.93 15.25
CA PRO A 373 -2.52 -1.63 14.14
C PRO A 373 -3.69 -2.51 14.61
N ARG A 374 -4.74 -2.64 13.79
CA ARG A 374 -5.87 -3.53 14.10
C ARG A 374 -5.43 -5.00 14.13
N VAL A 375 -4.50 -5.37 13.24
CA VAL A 375 -3.87 -6.68 13.20
C VAL A 375 -2.36 -6.46 13.22
N PRO A 376 -1.61 -7.03 14.18
CA PRO A 376 -0.16 -6.94 14.18
C PRO A 376 0.43 -7.48 12.88
N PRO A 377 1.44 -6.80 12.29
CA PRO A 377 2.08 -7.29 11.07
C PRO A 377 2.80 -8.62 11.32
N ALA A 378 2.79 -9.51 10.33
CA ALA A 378 3.64 -10.69 10.32
C ALA A 378 5.11 -10.26 10.35
N ARG A 379 5.89 -10.86 11.24
CA ARG A 379 7.33 -10.63 11.39
C ARG A 379 8.04 -11.60 10.47
N MET A 380 8.57 -11.12 9.35
CA MET A 380 9.05 -11.97 8.26
C MET A 380 10.57 -11.90 8.14
N ALA A 381 11.22 -13.06 7.95
CA ALA A 381 12.64 -13.13 7.67
C ALA A 381 12.94 -14.00 6.43
N LEU A 382 13.81 -13.49 5.56
CA LEU A 382 14.39 -14.23 4.44
C LEU A 382 15.70 -14.89 4.87
N ASP A 383 15.64 -16.14 5.33
CA ASP A 383 16.79 -16.85 5.90
C ASP A 383 17.08 -18.14 5.13
N SER A 384 17.73 -18.00 3.98
CA SER A 384 17.93 -19.08 3.00
C SER A 384 18.54 -20.37 3.57
N ARG A 385 19.33 -20.29 4.66
CA ARG A 385 20.02 -21.44 5.27
C ARG A 385 19.40 -21.91 6.58
N ALA A 386 18.21 -21.41 6.95
CA ALA A 386 17.58 -21.70 8.24
C ALA A 386 18.52 -21.47 9.45
N ALA A 387 19.40 -20.47 9.36
CA ALA A 387 20.47 -20.19 10.32
C ALA A 387 20.05 -19.24 11.47
N LEU A 388 18.79 -18.78 11.51
CA LEU A 388 18.28 -17.99 12.62
C LEU A 388 18.31 -18.81 13.93
N PRO A 389 18.83 -18.25 15.03
CA PRO A 389 18.84 -18.93 16.32
C PRO A 389 17.41 -19.06 16.85
N SER A 390 17.12 -20.15 17.56
CA SER A 390 15.81 -20.37 18.20
C SER A 390 15.46 -19.29 19.24
N ALA A 391 16.47 -18.59 19.78
CA ALA A 391 16.31 -17.44 20.68
C ALA A 391 16.11 -16.09 19.96
N SER A 392 15.89 -16.09 18.64
CA SER A 392 15.68 -14.85 17.88
C SER A 392 14.51 -14.04 18.47
N PRO A 393 14.65 -12.71 18.64
CA PRO A 393 13.55 -11.85 19.08
C PRO A 393 12.32 -11.88 18.15
N LEU A 394 12.49 -12.35 16.91
CA LEU A 394 11.39 -12.60 15.99
C LEU A 394 10.42 -13.67 16.48
N PHE A 395 10.86 -14.60 17.32
CA PHE A 395 10.04 -15.69 17.84
C PHE A 395 9.54 -15.44 19.26
N ALA A 396 10.16 -14.49 19.98
CA ALA A 396 9.85 -14.21 21.38
C ALA A 396 8.49 -13.51 21.59
N GLU A 397 8.03 -12.68 20.63
CA GLU A 397 6.75 -11.99 20.80
C GLU A 397 5.59 -12.96 20.53
N ALA A 398 4.60 -12.96 21.42
CA ALA A 398 3.38 -13.76 21.26
C ALA A 398 2.37 -13.12 20.28
N ASP A 399 2.52 -11.83 19.98
CA ASP A 399 1.59 -11.09 19.14
C ASP A 399 1.98 -11.18 17.65
N GLY A 400 1.07 -11.73 16.84
CA GLY A 400 1.23 -11.85 15.38
C GLY A 400 2.11 -13.03 14.95
N ARG A 401 2.11 -13.29 13.64
CA ARG A 401 2.83 -14.44 13.05
C ARG A 401 4.33 -14.14 12.92
N ALA A 402 5.18 -15.14 13.16
CA ALA A 402 6.59 -15.10 12.83
C ALA A 402 6.83 -16.02 11.62
N VAL A 403 7.14 -15.45 10.46
CA VAL A 403 7.25 -16.19 9.19
C VAL A 403 8.71 -16.23 8.75
N VAL A 404 9.23 -17.42 8.46
CA VAL A 404 10.61 -17.59 7.98
C VAL A 404 10.59 -18.28 6.62
N PHE A 405 11.18 -17.62 5.64
CA PHE A 405 11.38 -18.18 4.31
C PHE A 405 12.77 -18.79 4.21
N VAL A 406 12.82 -20.06 3.84
CA VAL A 406 14.03 -20.87 3.74
C VAL A 406 14.14 -21.45 2.33
N ARG A 407 15.30 -22.02 2.00
CA ARG A 407 15.43 -22.78 0.75
C ARG A 407 14.71 -24.12 0.87
N ASP A 408 14.22 -24.63 -0.25
CA ASP A 408 13.55 -25.93 -0.37
C ASP A 408 14.46 -27.15 -0.13
N ASP A 409 15.77 -26.97 -0.19
CA ASP A 409 16.79 -27.97 0.18
C ASP A 409 17.33 -27.82 1.62
N ALA A 410 16.69 -26.98 2.45
CA ALA A 410 17.11 -26.78 3.84
C ALA A 410 16.94 -28.06 4.66
N ASP A 411 17.91 -28.31 5.55
CA ASP A 411 17.94 -29.48 6.42
C ASP A 411 16.71 -29.56 7.33
N GLU A 412 16.02 -30.70 7.32
CA GLU A 412 14.77 -30.94 8.04
C GLU A 412 14.91 -30.65 9.55
N ALA A 413 16.05 -31.01 10.15
CA ALA A 413 16.28 -30.75 11.58
C ALA A 413 16.37 -29.25 11.89
N GLN A 414 16.85 -28.42 10.94
CA GLN A 414 16.80 -26.96 11.08
C GLN A 414 15.38 -26.42 10.93
N LEU A 415 14.57 -26.97 10.03
CA LEU A 415 13.16 -26.59 9.87
C LEU A 415 12.39 -26.85 11.16
N GLU A 416 12.45 -28.08 11.67
CA GLU A 416 11.81 -28.45 12.93
C GLU A 416 12.33 -27.60 14.10
N ARG A 417 13.61 -27.21 14.10
CA ARG A 417 14.18 -26.32 15.13
C ARG A 417 13.56 -24.92 15.10
N LEU A 418 13.30 -24.37 13.91
CA LEU A 418 12.63 -23.07 13.77
C LEU A 418 11.15 -23.17 14.12
N GLU A 419 10.47 -24.23 13.70
CA GLU A 419 9.06 -24.46 14.02
C GLU A 419 8.84 -24.65 15.51
N ARG A 420 9.68 -25.44 16.18
CA ARG A 420 9.66 -25.58 17.66
C ARG A 420 9.94 -24.26 18.38
N ALA A 421 10.65 -23.33 17.75
CA ALA A 421 10.86 -21.99 18.29
C ALA A 421 9.64 -21.07 18.08
N GLY A 422 8.64 -21.47 17.30
CA GLY A 422 7.43 -20.70 17.01
C GLY A 422 7.40 -20.04 15.62
N ALA A 423 8.31 -20.41 14.72
CA ALA A 423 8.29 -19.94 13.35
C ALA A 423 7.27 -20.71 12.48
N GLU A 424 6.52 -19.98 11.66
CA GLU A 424 5.85 -20.52 10.48
C GLU A 424 6.87 -20.55 9.34
N VAL A 425 7.31 -21.75 8.96
CA VAL A 425 8.38 -21.93 7.98
C VAL A 425 7.81 -22.16 6.58
N HIS A 426 8.39 -21.52 5.58
CA HIS A 426 8.02 -21.68 4.18
C HIS A 426 9.27 -21.92 3.33
N ALA A 427 9.34 -23.11 2.73
CA ALA A 427 10.33 -23.43 1.71
C ALA A 427 10.05 -22.68 0.41
N LEU A 428 11.09 -22.13 -0.20
CA LEU A 428 11.07 -21.46 -1.50
C LEU A 428 12.19 -21.98 -2.40
N PRO A 429 12.00 -21.95 -3.73
CA PRO A 429 13.08 -22.22 -4.67
C PRO A 429 14.28 -21.31 -4.46
N GLY A 430 15.47 -21.88 -4.63
CA GLY A 430 16.71 -21.12 -4.68
C GLY A 430 16.79 -20.22 -5.92
N ALA A 431 17.41 -19.05 -5.76
CA ALA A 431 17.83 -18.17 -6.85
C ALA A 431 19.36 -17.98 -6.79
N PRO A 432 20.02 -17.49 -7.87
CA PRO A 432 21.47 -17.28 -7.88
C PRO A 432 21.99 -16.42 -6.72
N THR A 433 21.20 -15.44 -6.27
CA THR A 433 21.59 -14.51 -5.19
C THR A 433 20.81 -14.73 -3.88
N GLY A 434 20.16 -15.89 -3.70
CA GLY A 434 19.41 -16.19 -2.48
C GLY A 434 18.17 -17.07 -2.71
N LEU A 435 17.00 -16.54 -2.42
CA LEU A 435 15.70 -17.18 -2.66
C LEU A 435 14.98 -16.44 -3.79
N ASP A 436 14.08 -17.14 -4.47
CA ASP A 436 13.19 -16.55 -5.46
C ASP A 436 12.22 -15.57 -4.77
N LEU A 437 12.37 -14.28 -5.08
CA LEU A 437 11.55 -13.22 -4.49
C LEU A 437 10.15 -13.16 -5.09
N ALA A 438 9.94 -13.62 -6.33
CA ALA A 438 8.60 -13.73 -6.90
C ALA A 438 7.83 -14.85 -6.20
N ALA A 439 8.46 -16.02 -6.02
CA ALA A 439 7.89 -17.13 -5.27
C ALA A 439 7.58 -16.76 -3.81
N LEU A 440 8.44 -15.94 -3.18
CA LEU A 440 8.16 -15.38 -1.85
C LEU A 440 6.86 -14.58 -1.82
N LEU A 441 6.67 -13.71 -2.80
CA LEU A 441 5.50 -12.83 -2.88
C LEU A 441 4.21 -13.62 -3.15
N GLU A 442 4.28 -14.64 -4.01
CA GLU A 442 3.17 -15.58 -4.23
C GLU A 442 2.82 -16.36 -2.95
N ARG A 443 3.84 -16.88 -2.24
CA ARG A 443 3.64 -17.59 -0.97
C ARG A 443 3.05 -16.69 0.10
N ALA A 444 3.53 -15.45 0.19
CA ALA A 444 3.00 -14.45 1.12
C ALA A 444 1.53 -14.11 0.81
N ALA A 445 1.17 -13.94 -0.47
CA ALA A 445 -0.21 -13.70 -0.90
C ALA A 445 -1.13 -14.87 -0.52
N GLY A 446 -0.71 -16.11 -0.79
CA GLY A 446 -1.45 -17.32 -0.39
C GLY A 446 -1.61 -17.45 1.13
N ALA A 447 -0.71 -16.85 1.90
CA ALA A 447 -0.75 -16.76 3.35
C ALA A 447 -1.56 -15.56 3.89
N GLY A 448 -2.25 -14.80 3.03
CA GLY A 448 -3.05 -13.64 3.40
C GLY A 448 -2.26 -12.36 3.70
N ILE A 449 -0.99 -12.29 3.29
CA ILE A 449 -0.13 -11.11 3.44
C ILE A 449 -0.14 -10.35 2.11
N HIS A 450 -0.93 -9.28 2.03
CA HIS A 450 -1.14 -8.52 0.79
C HIS A 450 -0.32 -7.22 0.73
N SER A 451 0.37 -6.86 1.81
CA SER A 451 1.27 -5.72 1.86
C SER A 451 2.49 -6.02 2.74
N ILE A 452 3.69 -5.73 2.23
CA ILE A 452 4.97 -5.98 2.89
C ILE A 452 5.78 -4.68 2.98
N LEU A 453 6.25 -4.36 4.18
CA LEU A 453 7.27 -3.36 4.42
C LEU A 453 8.63 -4.05 4.57
N CYS A 454 9.51 -3.93 3.57
CA CYS A 454 10.86 -4.43 3.64
C CYS A 454 11.77 -3.43 4.37
N GLU A 455 12.31 -3.83 5.51
CA GLU A 455 13.33 -3.10 6.28
C GLU A 455 14.69 -3.83 6.23
N GLY A 456 14.87 -4.72 5.25
CA GLY A 456 16.08 -5.54 5.12
C GLY A 456 17.32 -4.75 4.68
N GLY A 457 18.49 -5.38 4.82
CA GLY A 457 19.76 -4.81 4.37
C GLY A 457 19.85 -4.60 2.85
N GLY A 458 20.89 -3.87 2.43
CA GLY A 458 21.03 -3.35 1.07
C GLY A 458 20.96 -4.40 -0.05
N ARG A 459 21.42 -5.64 0.19
CA ARG A 459 21.33 -6.73 -0.81
C ARG A 459 19.88 -7.14 -1.11
N LEU A 460 19.04 -7.29 -0.08
CA LEU A 460 17.63 -7.64 -0.25
C LEU A 460 16.88 -6.52 -0.96
N VAL A 461 17.08 -5.28 -0.50
CA VAL A 461 16.49 -4.09 -1.14
C VAL A 461 16.90 -3.96 -2.60
N SER A 462 18.19 -4.11 -2.89
CA SER A 462 18.70 -4.02 -4.26
C SER A 462 18.13 -5.13 -5.14
N SER A 463 17.92 -6.32 -4.59
CA SER A 463 17.30 -7.44 -5.31
C SER A 463 15.82 -7.18 -5.63
N LEU A 464 15.04 -6.63 -4.68
CA LEU A 464 13.65 -6.23 -4.92
C LEU A 464 13.57 -5.15 -6.01
N ILE A 465 14.44 -4.13 -5.95
CA ILE A 465 14.48 -3.04 -6.94
C ILE A 465 14.92 -3.56 -8.32
N ALA A 466 16.02 -4.33 -8.39
CA ALA A 466 16.52 -4.90 -9.63
C ALA A 466 15.50 -5.83 -10.31
N GLN A 467 14.65 -6.48 -9.51
CA GLN A 467 13.60 -7.37 -10.00
C GLN A 467 12.30 -6.65 -10.41
N GLY A 468 12.17 -5.34 -10.12
CA GLY A 468 10.93 -4.59 -10.35
C GLY A 468 9.82 -4.97 -9.36
N LEU A 469 10.21 -5.44 -8.18
CA LEU A 469 9.31 -5.92 -7.13
C LEU A 469 9.11 -4.90 -6.00
N ALA A 470 9.76 -3.74 -6.05
CA ALA A 470 9.56 -2.65 -5.09
C ALA A 470 8.62 -1.59 -5.67
N ASP A 471 7.45 -1.41 -5.06
CA ASP A 471 6.42 -0.46 -5.49
C ASP A 471 6.60 0.94 -4.91
N ARG A 472 7.32 1.05 -3.78
CA ARG A 472 7.59 2.33 -3.10
C ARG A 472 8.87 2.26 -2.28
N LEU A 473 9.54 3.40 -2.17
CA LEU A 473 10.73 3.57 -1.34
C LEU A 473 10.52 4.70 -0.33
N TYR A 474 10.58 4.37 0.96
CA TYR A 474 10.65 5.31 2.09
C TYR A 474 12.13 5.49 2.47
N LEU A 475 12.74 6.58 2.04
CA LEU A 475 14.15 6.87 2.28
C LEU A 475 14.31 7.90 3.40
N PHE A 476 14.83 7.46 4.54
CA PHE A 476 15.19 8.32 5.66
C PHE A 476 16.65 8.71 5.53
N THR A 477 16.94 10.00 5.38
CA THR A 477 18.32 10.54 5.34
C THR A 477 18.65 11.13 6.70
N VAL A 478 19.76 10.66 7.28
CA VAL A 478 20.25 11.05 8.60
C VAL A 478 21.50 11.93 8.42
N PRO A 479 21.63 13.05 9.16
CA PRO A 479 22.75 14.00 9.00
C PRO A 479 24.05 13.50 9.66
N ARG A 480 24.51 12.31 9.25
CA ARG A 480 25.74 11.66 9.73
C ARG A 480 26.54 11.14 8.54
N LEU A 481 27.86 11.06 8.71
CA LEU A 481 28.77 10.36 7.79
C LEU A 481 29.29 9.11 8.50
N LEU A 482 29.35 7.97 7.82
CA LEU A 482 29.88 6.73 8.38
C LEU A 482 31.31 6.44 7.91
N GLY A 483 31.70 6.96 6.74
CA GLY A 483 33.07 6.90 6.26
C GLY A 483 33.43 5.58 5.58
N PRO A 484 34.73 5.32 5.37
CA PRO A 484 35.20 4.15 4.63
C PRO A 484 34.87 2.85 5.35
N GLY A 485 34.57 1.80 4.57
CA GLY A 485 34.15 0.49 5.11
C GLY A 485 32.66 0.39 5.44
N ALA A 486 31.93 1.51 5.38
CA ALA A 486 30.49 1.53 5.57
C ALA A 486 29.74 0.73 4.52
N VAL A 487 28.62 0.13 4.93
CA VAL A 487 27.82 -0.74 4.07
C VAL A 487 26.91 0.13 3.19
N PRO A 488 27.02 0.08 1.86
CA PRO A 488 26.19 0.88 0.97
C PRO A 488 24.72 0.48 1.05
N ALA A 489 23.82 1.46 0.95
CA ALA A 489 22.38 1.23 0.95
C ALA A 489 21.88 0.43 -0.26
N PHE A 490 22.51 0.66 -1.42
CA PHE A 490 22.12 0.09 -2.70
C PHE A 490 23.32 -0.54 -3.41
N PRO A 491 23.81 -1.71 -2.94
CA PRO A 491 24.85 -2.44 -3.66
C PRO A 491 24.35 -2.89 -5.04
N GLY A 492 25.00 -2.42 -6.10
CA GLY A 492 24.71 -2.81 -7.48
C GLY A 492 25.27 -4.18 -7.88
N PRO A 493 25.17 -4.57 -9.16
CA PRO A 493 24.68 -3.77 -10.29
C PRO A 493 23.15 -3.78 -10.42
N PHE A 494 22.58 -2.69 -10.95
CA PHE A 494 21.16 -2.59 -11.32
C PHE A 494 20.96 -2.77 -12.83
N PRO A 495 19.96 -3.53 -13.30
CA PRO A 495 19.61 -3.57 -14.72
C PRO A 495 19.04 -2.23 -15.19
N GLU A 496 19.03 -1.97 -16.51
CA GLU A 496 18.57 -0.70 -17.09
C GLU A 496 17.16 -0.30 -16.61
N ARG A 497 16.22 -1.26 -16.56
CA ARG A 497 14.87 -1.02 -16.03
C ARG A 497 14.86 -0.43 -14.62
N ALA A 498 15.76 -0.90 -13.75
CA ALA A 498 15.85 -0.43 -12.37
C ALA A 498 16.54 0.94 -12.26
N ARG A 499 17.14 1.43 -13.36
CA ARG A 499 17.75 2.76 -13.49
C ARG A 499 16.81 3.78 -14.14
N GLN A 500 15.58 3.40 -14.52
CA GLN A 500 14.57 4.28 -15.14
C GLN A 500 14.10 5.43 -14.22
N GLY A 501 14.53 5.42 -12.96
CA GLY A 501 14.43 6.53 -12.03
C GLY A 501 13.23 6.41 -11.09
N TRP A 502 13.25 7.26 -10.06
CA TRP A 502 12.27 7.32 -9.00
C TRP A 502 11.78 8.76 -8.89
N THR A 503 10.49 8.96 -8.65
CA THR A 503 9.91 10.30 -8.48
C THR A 503 9.39 10.48 -7.05
N PRO A 504 9.64 11.63 -6.42
CA PRO A 504 9.02 11.95 -5.13
C PRO A 504 7.49 11.89 -5.25
N ALA A 505 6.85 11.12 -4.37
CA ALA A 505 5.40 10.99 -4.30
C ALA A 505 4.75 12.16 -3.54
N PHE A 506 5.51 12.75 -2.61
CA PHE A 506 5.11 13.86 -1.74
C PHE A 506 6.29 14.79 -1.51
N GLU A 507 6.01 15.98 -0.97
CA GLU A 507 7.04 16.87 -0.43
C GLU A 507 7.85 16.15 0.66
N PRO A 508 9.18 16.37 0.71
CA PRO A 508 10.03 15.84 1.78
C PRO A 508 9.53 16.23 3.18
N GLU A 509 9.47 15.27 4.09
CA GLU A 509 9.06 15.49 5.47
C GLU A 509 10.29 15.57 6.38
N ARG A 510 10.37 16.62 7.19
CA ARG A 510 11.40 16.75 8.21
C ARG A 510 10.95 16.05 9.50
N LEU A 511 11.75 15.11 9.98
CA LEU A 511 11.51 14.32 11.19
C LEU A 511 12.63 14.57 12.19
N GLY A 512 12.49 15.64 12.98
CA GLY A 512 13.57 16.11 13.85
C GLY A 512 14.77 16.61 13.03
N SER A 513 15.91 15.94 13.16
CA SER A 513 17.11 16.17 12.35
C SER A 513 17.13 15.40 11.03
N ASP A 514 16.25 14.42 10.88
CA ASP A 514 16.24 13.51 9.74
C ASP A 514 15.26 14.00 8.68
N VAL A 515 15.39 13.51 7.45
CA VAL A 515 14.48 13.80 6.35
C VAL A 515 13.93 12.51 5.77
N LEU A 516 12.60 12.41 5.63
CA LEU A 516 11.93 11.34 4.90
C LEU A 516 11.55 11.85 3.50
N VAL A 517 12.00 11.13 2.48
CA VAL A 517 11.46 11.26 1.12
C VAL A 517 10.80 9.96 0.72
N VAL A 518 9.57 10.06 0.21
CA VAL A 518 8.82 8.93 -0.31
C VAL A 518 8.91 8.96 -1.83
N TYR A 519 9.41 7.87 -2.41
CA TYR A 519 9.55 7.73 -3.85
C TYR A 519 8.67 6.62 -4.39
N GLU A 520 8.19 6.81 -5.61
CA GLU A 520 7.56 5.79 -6.43
C GLU A 520 8.42 5.53 -7.67
N PRO A 521 8.41 4.29 -8.22
CA PRO A 521 9.02 4.03 -9.51
C PRO A 521 8.44 5.00 -10.52
N ARG A 522 9.30 5.60 -11.35
CA ARG A 522 8.79 6.36 -12.50
C ARG A 522 8.04 5.35 -13.36
N ASP A 523 6.78 5.64 -13.70
CA ASP A 523 6.08 4.85 -14.71
C ASP A 523 7.00 4.81 -15.93
N ALA A 524 7.58 3.64 -16.22
CA ALA A 524 7.99 3.34 -17.58
C ALA A 524 6.74 3.60 -18.41
N ASP A 525 6.84 4.22 -19.58
CA ASP A 525 5.72 4.26 -20.52
C ASP A 525 5.29 2.81 -20.80
N VAL A 526 4.39 2.28 -19.97
CA VAL A 526 3.68 1.03 -20.19
C VAL A 526 2.63 1.43 -21.20
N GLY A 527 3.05 1.45 -22.46
CA GLY A 527 2.12 1.48 -23.58
C GLY A 527 1.01 0.45 -23.32
N PRO A 528 -0.22 0.73 -23.79
CA PRO A 528 -1.37 -0.08 -23.45
C PRO A 528 -1.05 -1.55 -23.65
N SER A 529 -1.24 -2.37 -22.60
CA SER A 529 -1.06 -3.82 -22.70
C SER A 529 -1.87 -4.28 -23.90
N ARG A 530 -1.19 -4.82 -24.91
CA ARG A 530 -1.86 -5.41 -26.06
C ARG A 530 -2.65 -6.63 -25.56
N THR A 531 -3.97 -6.41 -25.49
CA THR A 531 -5.11 -7.33 -25.54
C THR A 531 -5.06 -8.59 -24.70
#